data_AF-A0A6L7CR71-F1
#
_entry.id   AF-A0A6L7CR71-F1
#
_cell.length_a   1.000
_cell.length_b   1.000
_cell.length_c   1.000
_cell.angle_alpha   90.00
_cell.angle_beta   90.00
_cell.angle_gamma   90.00
#
_symmetry.space_group_name_H-M   'P 1'
#
loop_
_entity.id
_entity.type
_entity.pdbx_description
1 polymer ?
#
loop_
_entity_poly.entity_id
_entity_poly.type
_entity_poly.pdbx_seq_one_letter_code
_entity_poly.pdbx_strand_id
1 'polypeptide(L)'
;VVLNPELKMPAMTQYIDGTGPLWKGALFPFLFITIACGAVSGFHALISSGTTPKLLANETDARFIGYGAMLMESFVAIMALVAASIIEPGLYFAMNTPPAGLGITMPNLHEMGGENAPIIMAQLKDVTAHAAATVSSWGFVISPEQILQTAKDIGEPSVLNRAGGAPTLAVGIAHVFHKVLPMADMGFWYHFGILFEALFILTALDAGT
;
A
#
# COMPACT_ATOMS: atom_id res chain seq x y z
N VAL A 1 -4.51 -13.95 -22.83
CA VAL A 1 -4.23 -12.87 -21.85
C VAL A 1 -5.53 -12.59 -21.10
N VAL A 2 -5.57 -12.87 -19.80
CA VAL A 2 -6.77 -12.62 -18.96
C VAL A 2 -6.83 -11.16 -18.51
N LEU A 3 -5.66 -10.56 -18.26
CA LEU A 3 -5.48 -9.16 -17.90
C LEU A 3 -4.06 -8.72 -18.32
N ASN A 4 -3.92 -7.48 -18.80
CA ASN A 4 -2.62 -6.84 -19.05
C ASN A 4 -2.68 -5.39 -18.52
N PRO A 5 -2.50 -5.19 -17.21
CA PRO A 5 -2.60 -3.86 -16.61
C PRO A 5 -1.36 -3.05 -17.00
N GLU A 6 -1.60 -1.84 -17.49
CA GLU A 6 -0.53 -0.92 -17.87
C GLU A 6 0.21 -0.45 -16.61
N LEU A 7 1.54 -0.53 -16.62
CA LEU A 7 2.37 0.09 -15.60
C LEU A 7 2.38 1.59 -15.85
N LYS A 8 1.67 2.34 -15.00
CA LYS A 8 1.48 3.79 -15.11
C LYS A 8 2.62 4.58 -14.49
N MET A 9 3.25 4.02 -13.45
CA MET A 9 4.42 4.63 -12.83
C MET A 9 5.63 4.54 -13.77
N PRO A 10 6.32 5.66 -14.08
CA PRO A 10 7.52 5.61 -14.91
C PRO A 10 8.64 4.87 -14.18
N ALA A 11 9.55 4.26 -14.94
CA ALA A 11 10.70 3.55 -14.38
C ALA A 11 11.58 4.44 -13.50
N MET A 12 11.70 5.72 -13.85
CA MET A 12 12.41 6.74 -13.09
C MET A 12 11.53 7.97 -12.91
N THR A 13 11.48 8.51 -11.70
CA THR A 13 10.79 9.77 -11.39
C THR A 13 11.81 10.89 -11.19
N GLN A 14 11.32 12.14 -11.16
CA GLN A 14 12.14 13.32 -10.83
C GLN A 14 12.77 13.27 -9.41
N TYR A 15 12.35 12.33 -8.56
CA TYR A 15 12.79 12.22 -7.17
C TYR A 15 13.94 11.24 -6.96
N ILE A 16 14.63 10.83 -8.03
CA ILE A 16 15.83 9.98 -7.93
C ILE A 16 16.93 10.61 -7.05
N ASP A 17 16.95 11.94 -6.99
CA ASP A 17 17.87 12.76 -6.21
C ASP A 17 17.56 12.78 -4.70
N GLY A 18 16.41 12.22 -4.29
CA GLY A 18 15.98 12.16 -2.90
C GLY A 18 15.16 13.33 -2.40
N THR A 19 14.69 14.21 -3.29
CA THR A 19 13.79 15.33 -2.98
C THR A 19 12.31 14.92 -2.94
N GLY A 20 12.03 13.62 -2.95
CA GLY A 20 10.68 13.08 -3.01
C GLY A 20 9.80 13.38 -1.79
N PRO A 21 8.47 13.48 -1.99
CA PRO A 21 7.53 13.81 -0.92
C PRO A 21 7.28 12.63 0.05
N LEU A 22 7.53 11.39 -0.38
CA LEU A 22 7.32 10.19 0.45
C LEU A 22 8.58 9.79 1.24
N TRP A 23 9.75 9.88 0.60
CA TRP A 23 10.99 9.37 1.14
C TRP A 23 12.09 10.41 0.98
N LYS A 24 12.85 10.63 2.05
CA LYS A 24 14.03 11.49 2.02
C LYS A 24 15.27 10.66 1.73
N GLY A 25 16.08 11.12 0.78
CA GLY A 25 17.37 10.50 0.44
C GLY A 25 17.39 9.93 -0.97
N ALA A 26 18.56 10.00 -1.61
CA ALA A 26 18.75 9.61 -3.00
C ALA A 26 18.49 8.11 -3.22
N LEU A 27 18.08 7.75 -4.44
CA LEU A 27 17.72 6.38 -4.81
C LEU A 27 18.85 5.38 -4.52
N PHE A 28 20.09 5.71 -4.86
CA PHE A 28 21.19 4.74 -4.82
C PHE A 28 21.56 4.28 -3.39
N PRO A 29 21.74 5.17 -2.40
CA PRO A 29 21.88 4.73 -1.01
C PRO A 29 20.64 4.02 -0.47
N PHE A 30 19.44 4.50 -0.82
CA PHE A 30 18.19 3.94 -0.34
C PHE A 30 17.95 2.51 -0.87
N LEU A 31 18.38 2.21 -2.10
CA LEU A 31 18.30 0.88 -2.70
C LEU A 31 18.96 -0.19 -1.82
N PHE A 32 20.13 0.09 -1.25
CA PHE A 32 20.81 -0.86 -0.36
C PHE A 32 20.04 -1.07 0.94
N ILE A 33 19.41 -0.02 1.46
CA ILE A 33 18.54 -0.13 2.64
C ILE A 33 17.34 -1.01 2.31
N THR A 34 16.68 -0.79 1.16
CA THR A 34 15.54 -1.62 0.73
C THR A 34 15.95 -3.09 0.53
N ILE A 35 17.09 -3.36 -0.11
CA ILE A 35 17.62 -4.72 -0.28
C ILE A 35 17.93 -5.36 1.08
N ALA A 36 18.56 -4.62 1.99
CA ALA A 36 18.87 -5.11 3.32
C ALA A 36 17.59 -5.40 4.13
N CYS A 37 16.61 -4.49 4.12
CA CYS A 37 15.31 -4.70 4.77
C CYS A 37 14.57 -5.90 4.18
N GLY A 38 14.59 -6.09 2.85
CA GLY A 38 14.01 -7.26 2.19
C GLY A 38 14.70 -8.56 2.57
N ALA A 39 16.04 -8.58 2.57
CA ALA A 39 16.82 -9.75 2.96
C ALA A 39 16.64 -10.11 4.45
N VAL A 40 16.60 -9.11 5.33
CA VAL A 40 16.37 -9.28 6.77
C VAL A 40 14.93 -9.70 7.05
N SER A 41 13.93 -9.16 6.34
CA SER A 41 12.53 -9.57 6.44
C SER A 41 12.36 -11.06 6.08
N GLY A 42 12.96 -11.51 4.97
CA GLY A 42 12.88 -12.92 4.59
C GLY A 42 13.66 -13.84 5.52
N PHE A 43 14.75 -13.36 6.13
CA PHE A 43 15.41 -14.07 7.21
C PHE A 43 14.56 -14.13 8.49
N HIS A 44 13.73 -13.13 8.80
CA HIS A 44 12.78 -13.17 9.91
C HIS A 44 11.60 -14.13 9.65
N ALA A 45 11.19 -14.39 8.42
CA ALA A 45 10.22 -15.45 8.13
C ALA A 45 10.82 -16.87 8.25
N LEU A 46 12.11 -17.01 7.92
CA LEU A 46 12.87 -18.26 8.15
C LEU A 46 13.16 -18.52 9.63
N ILE A 47 13.54 -17.46 10.34
CA ILE A 47 13.67 -17.40 11.80
C ILE A 47 12.35 -16.85 12.36
N SER A 48 11.22 -17.41 11.94
CA SER A 48 10.03 -17.41 12.78
C SER A 48 10.43 -18.18 14.03
N SER A 49 10.94 -17.50 15.04
CA SER A 49 11.44 -18.11 16.28
C SER A 49 10.34 -18.87 17.03
N GLY A 50 9.07 -18.65 16.68
CA GLY A 50 7.93 -19.25 17.34
C GLY A 50 7.24 -20.41 16.62
N THR A 51 7.00 -20.38 15.31
CA THR A 51 6.11 -21.37 14.67
C THR A 51 6.85 -22.37 13.78
N THR A 52 7.72 -21.92 12.86
CA THR A 52 8.37 -22.82 11.90
C THR A 52 9.19 -23.91 12.61
N PRO A 53 10.11 -23.61 13.56
CA PRO A 53 10.86 -24.64 14.29
C PRO A 53 9.99 -25.57 15.13
N LYS A 54 8.79 -25.12 15.56
CA LYS A 54 7.83 -25.93 16.34
C LYS A 54 6.92 -26.81 15.46
N LEU A 55 6.76 -26.46 14.17
CA LEU A 55 5.95 -27.18 13.19
C LEU A 55 6.76 -28.08 12.25
N LEU A 56 8.09 -27.91 12.21
CA LEU A 56 8.97 -28.82 11.50
C LEU A 56 8.96 -30.21 12.15
N ALA A 57 8.77 -31.26 11.33
CA ALA A 57 8.85 -32.62 11.82
C ALA A 57 10.30 -33.02 12.19
N ASN A 58 11.29 -32.46 11.48
CA ASN A 58 12.72 -32.66 11.73
C ASN A 58 13.54 -31.51 11.12
N GLU A 59 14.82 -31.43 11.49
CA GLU A 59 15.73 -30.35 11.04
C GLU A 59 16.03 -30.40 9.54
N THR A 60 16.00 -31.57 8.90
CA THR A 60 16.31 -31.67 7.46
C THR A 60 15.26 -31.00 6.58
N ASP A 61 14.02 -30.90 7.05
CA ASP A 61 12.94 -30.18 6.37
C ASP A 61 13.13 -28.66 6.35
N ALA A 62 13.92 -28.12 7.30
CA ALA A 62 14.14 -26.68 7.46
C ALA A 62 14.68 -26.02 6.18
N ARG A 63 15.55 -26.74 5.45
CA ARG A 63 16.19 -26.22 4.23
C ARG A 63 15.19 -26.08 3.08
N PHE A 64 14.35 -27.09 2.87
CA PHE A 64 13.34 -27.08 1.80
C PHE A 64 12.25 -26.04 2.09
N ILE A 65 11.72 -26.06 3.31
CA ILE A 65 10.69 -25.10 3.74
C ILE A 65 11.24 -23.68 3.68
N GLY A 66 12.50 -23.48 4.07
CA GLY A 66 13.10 -22.17 4.02
C GLY A 66 13.24 -21.60 2.62
N TYR A 67 13.80 -22.37 1.68
CA TYR A 67 13.86 -21.91 0.29
C TYR A 67 12.47 -21.70 -0.31
N GLY A 68 11.51 -22.57 0.01
CA GLY A 68 10.11 -22.40 -0.41
C GLY A 68 9.50 -21.10 0.12
N ALA A 69 9.71 -20.77 1.39
CA ALA A 69 9.22 -19.53 2.00
C ALA A 69 9.81 -18.29 1.31
N MET A 70 11.13 -18.25 1.08
CA MET A 70 11.79 -17.14 0.37
C MET A 70 11.23 -16.94 -1.06
N LEU A 71 10.91 -18.02 -1.77
CA LEU A 71 10.29 -17.94 -3.09
C LEU A 71 8.86 -17.38 -3.01
N MET A 72 8.08 -17.80 -2.03
CA MET A 72 6.71 -17.31 -1.83
C MET A 72 6.66 -15.84 -1.42
N GLU A 73 7.58 -15.38 -0.57
CA GLU A 73 7.72 -13.95 -0.25
C GLU A 73 8.11 -13.14 -1.47
N SER A 74 9.06 -13.63 -2.27
CA SER A 74 9.47 -12.96 -3.51
C SER A 74 8.31 -12.82 -4.50
N PHE A 75 7.43 -13.83 -4.56
CA PHE A 75 6.21 -13.77 -5.37
C PHE A 75 5.26 -12.67 -4.89
N VAL A 76 5.00 -12.58 -3.58
CA VAL A 76 4.17 -11.51 -3.00
C VAL A 76 4.81 -10.13 -3.22
N ALA A 77 6.13 -10.01 -3.10
CA ALA A 77 6.86 -8.77 -3.36
C ALA A 77 6.69 -8.28 -4.82
N ILE A 78 6.75 -9.19 -5.80
CA ILE A 78 6.49 -8.88 -7.21
C ILE A 78 5.04 -8.44 -7.40
N MET A 79 4.08 -9.13 -6.78
CA MET A 79 2.67 -8.73 -6.83
C MET A 79 2.46 -7.33 -6.25
N ALA A 80 3.13 -6.99 -5.15
CA ALA A 80 3.05 -5.67 -4.54
C ALA A 80 3.67 -4.58 -5.42
N LEU A 81 4.81 -4.86 -6.05
CA LEU A 81 5.42 -3.95 -7.02
C LEU A 81 4.48 -3.68 -8.19
N VAL A 82 3.91 -4.72 -8.80
CA VAL A 82 2.95 -4.59 -9.90
C VAL A 82 1.71 -3.82 -9.44
N ALA A 83 1.12 -4.17 -8.29
CA ALA A 83 -0.04 -3.49 -7.74
C ALA A 83 0.20 -2.00 -7.48
N ALA A 84 1.39 -1.62 -7.00
CA ALA A 84 1.77 -0.23 -6.83
C ALA A 84 1.97 0.49 -8.17
N SER A 85 2.61 -0.15 -9.15
CA SER A 85 2.95 0.45 -10.44
C SER A 85 1.77 0.64 -11.39
N ILE A 86 0.63 -0.02 -11.17
CA ILE A 86 -0.59 0.14 -11.98
C ILE A 86 -1.51 1.26 -11.48
N ILE A 87 -1.28 1.76 -10.26
CA ILE A 87 -2.04 2.88 -9.69
C ILE A 87 -1.62 4.16 -10.43
N GLU A 88 -2.58 5.06 -10.65
CA GLU A 88 -2.30 6.40 -11.20
C GLU A 88 -1.26 7.10 -10.31
N PRO A 89 -0.13 7.60 -10.85
CA PRO A 89 0.91 8.22 -10.03
C PRO A 89 0.37 9.32 -9.11
N GLY A 90 -0.54 10.16 -9.60
CA GLY A 90 -1.14 11.21 -8.76
C GLY A 90 -1.99 10.65 -7.62
N LEU A 91 -2.72 9.55 -7.83
CA LEU A 91 -3.43 8.85 -6.74
C LEU A 91 -2.45 8.20 -5.75
N TYR A 92 -1.38 7.58 -6.25
CA TYR A 92 -0.33 7.00 -5.43
C TYR A 92 0.30 8.04 -4.48
N PHE A 93 0.67 9.21 -5.02
CA PHE A 93 1.25 10.31 -4.24
C PHE A 93 0.23 10.94 -3.28
N ALA A 94 -1.03 11.14 -3.69
CA ALA A 94 -2.07 11.68 -2.82
C ALA A 94 -2.36 10.79 -1.60
N MET A 95 -2.36 9.47 -1.80
CA MET A 95 -2.62 8.50 -0.74
C MET A 95 -1.44 8.30 0.20
N ASN A 96 -0.22 8.22 -0.35
CA ASN A 96 0.97 7.84 0.40
C ASN A 96 1.77 9.01 0.98
N THR A 97 1.51 10.25 0.55
CA THR A 97 2.19 11.40 1.15
C THR A 97 1.54 11.74 2.50
N PRO A 98 2.33 11.92 3.57
CA PRO A 98 1.80 12.38 4.86
C PRO A 98 1.06 13.73 4.71
N PRO A 99 0.02 14.01 5.53
CA PRO A 99 -0.74 15.27 5.46
C PRO A 99 0.14 16.53 5.48
N ALA A 100 1.20 16.51 6.28
CA ALA A 100 2.18 17.60 6.35
C ALA A 100 2.90 17.83 5.01
N GLY A 101 3.19 16.77 4.24
CA GLY A 101 3.78 16.87 2.90
C GLY A 101 2.82 17.38 1.84
N LEU A 102 1.50 17.24 2.07
CA LEU A 102 0.46 17.75 1.19
C LEU A 102 0.00 19.18 1.55
N GLY A 103 0.43 19.71 2.70
CA GLY A 103 -0.04 21.00 3.20
C GLY A 103 -1.47 20.98 3.75
N ILE A 104 -1.97 19.80 4.13
CA ILE A 104 -3.35 19.61 4.58
C ILE A 104 -3.42 19.18 6.06
N THR A 105 -4.52 19.52 6.71
CA THR A 105 -4.91 18.97 8.02
C THR A 105 -6.11 18.08 7.81
N MET A 106 -5.97 16.79 8.11
CA MET A 106 -7.07 15.83 7.98
C MET A 106 -8.16 16.13 9.01
N PRO A 107 -9.45 16.11 8.62
CA PRO A 107 -10.54 16.18 9.59
C PRO A 107 -10.60 14.89 10.42
N ASN A 108 -11.28 14.93 11.58
CA ASN A 108 -11.42 13.75 12.43
C ASN A 108 -12.42 12.76 11.84
N LEU A 109 -11.92 11.82 11.04
CA LEU A 109 -12.72 10.79 10.38
C LEU A 109 -13.48 9.89 11.36
N HIS A 110 -13.03 9.75 12.62
CA HIS A 110 -13.72 8.94 13.63
C HIS A 110 -15.10 9.49 14.01
N GLU A 111 -15.35 10.78 13.77
CA GLU A 111 -16.62 11.44 14.06
C GLU A 111 -17.61 11.41 12.89
N MET A 112 -17.27 10.77 11.76
CA MET A 112 -18.12 10.73 10.57
C MET A 112 -19.46 10.01 10.73
N GLY A 113 -19.65 9.26 11.82
CA GLY A 113 -20.93 8.65 12.18
C GLY A 113 -21.84 9.53 13.06
N GLY A 114 -21.38 10.72 13.46
CA GLY A 114 -22.07 11.60 14.40
C GLY A 114 -22.70 12.83 13.78
N GLU A 115 -23.15 13.77 14.63
CA GLU A 115 -23.80 15.03 14.23
C GLU A 115 -22.90 15.93 13.36
N ASN A 116 -21.58 15.79 13.50
CA ASN A 116 -20.59 16.54 12.74
C ASN A 116 -20.33 16.00 11.31
N ALA A 117 -20.96 14.90 10.91
CA ALA A 117 -20.72 14.26 9.61
C ALA A 117 -20.81 15.22 8.41
N PRO A 118 -21.80 16.14 8.30
CA PRO A 118 -21.86 17.07 7.17
C PRO A 118 -20.67 18.03 7.10
N ILE A 119 -20.18 18.48 8.27
CA ILE A 119 -19.03 19.38 8.38
C ILE A 119 -17.76 18.64 7.97
N ILE A 120 -17.58 17.40 8.45
CA ILE A 120 -16.43 16.57 8.11
C ILE A 120 -16.41 16.27 6.60
N MET A 121 -17.58 16.00 6.00
CA MET A 121 -17.69 15.78 4.55
C MET A 121 -17.36 17.03 3.74
N ALA A 122 -17.72 18.22 4.22
CA ALA A 122 -17.33 19.47 3.58
C ALA A 122 -15.81 19.69 3.68
N GLN A 123 -15.24 19.51 4.88
CA GLN A 123 -13.80 19.56 5.10
C GLN A 123 -13.06 18.55 4.23
N LEU A 124 -13.59 17.33 4.07
CA LEU A 124 -12.99 16.30 3.22
C LEU A 124 -12.90 16.72 1.75
N LYS A 125 -13.92 17.42 1.24
CA LYS A 125 -13.87 17.97 -0.12
C LYS A 125 -12.77 19.01 -0.26
N ASP A 126 -12.66 19.92 0.70
CA ASP A 126 -11.66 20.99 0.69
C ASP A 126 -10.22 20.45 0.80
N VAL A 127 -9.97 19.52 1.73
CA VAL A 127 -8.64 18.89 1.88
C VAL A 127 -8.29 18.04 0.66
N THR A 128 -9.27 17.39 0.03
CA THR A 128 -9.04 16.60 -1.18
C THR A 128 -8.71 17.50 -2.36
N ALA A 129 -9.38 18.65 -2.49
CA ALA A 129 -9.06 19.65 -3.50
C ALA A 129 -7.65 20.21 -3.33
N HIS A 130 -7.26 20.50 -2.09
CA HIS A 130 -5.89 20.94 -1.79
C HIS A 130 -4.87 19.84 -2.11
N ALA A 131 -5.09 18.60 -1.66
CA ALA A 131 -4.19 17.48 -1.94
C ALA A 131 -4.00 17.26 -3.45
N ALA A 132 -5.08 17.29 -4.22
CA ALA A 132 -5.05 17.15 -5.68
C ALA A 132 -4.25 18.28 -6.34
N ALA A 133 -4.43 19.52 -5.89
CA ALA A 133 -3.67 20.67 -6.39
C ALA A 133 -2.18 20.55 -6.07
N THR A 134 -1.83 20.18 -4.83
CA THR A 134 -0.44 19.97 -4.41
C THR A 134 0.23 18.87 -5.22
N VAL A 135 -0.40 17.70 -5.37
CA VAL A 135 0.17 16.58 -6.15
C VAL A 135 0.27 16.92 -7.63
N SER A 136 -0.73 17.61 -8.19
CA SER A 136 -0.68 18.09 -9.57
C SER A 136 0.43 19.12 -9.80
N SER A 137 0.75 19.94 -8.80
CA SER A 137 1.89 20.88 -8.86
C SER A 137 3.25 20.17 -8.97
N TRP A 138 3.32 18.90 -8.58
CA TRP A 138 4.50 18.06 -8.75
C TRP A 138 4.58 17.41 -10.14
N GLY A 139 3.62 17.67 -11.04
CA GLY A 139 3.57 17.07 -12.36
C GLY A 139 2.85 15.73 -12.43
N PHE A 140 2.22 15.27 -11.34
CA PHE A 140 1.36 14.09 -11.32
C PHE A 140 -0.11 14.50 -11.32
N VAL A 141 -0.71 14.59 -12.51
CA VAL A 141 -2.08 15.07 -12.67
C VAL A 141 -3.07 14.14 -11.97
N ILE A 142 -3.87 14.71 -11.07
CA ILE A 142 -4.96 14.02 -10.37
C ILE A 142 -6.06 15.03 -10.02
N SER A 143 -7.31 14.67 -10.27
CA SER A 143 -8.46 15.51 -9.91
C SER A 143 -8.98 15.18 -8.50
N PRO A 144 -9.58 16.16 -7.79
CA PRO A 144 -10.23 15.91 -6.51
C PRO A 144 -11.32 14.84 -6.61
N GLU A 145 -12.06 14.83 -7.72
CA GLU A 145 -13.13 13.86 -7.99
C GLU A 145 -12.57 12.44 -8.13
N GLN A 146 -11.41 12.27 -8.77
CA GLN A 146 -10.76 10.95 -8.88
C GLN A 146 -10.37 10.40 -7.49
N ILE A 147 -9.86 11.26 -6.60
CA ILE A 147 -9.50 10.87 -5.24
C ILE A 147 -10.76 10.47 -4.44
N LEU A 148 -11.80 11.31 -4.49
CA LEU A 148 -13.07 11.05 -3.80
C LEU A 148 -13.78 9.80 -4.35
N GLN A 149 -13.75 9.60 -5.66
CA GLN A 149 -14.34 8.43 -6.31
C GLN A 149 -13.59 7.16 -5.91
N THR A 150 -12.25 7.20 -5.86
CA THR A 150 -11.46 6.05 -5.39
C THR A 150 -11.84 5.67 -3.95
N ALA A 151 -11.93 6.66 -3.04
CA ALA A 151 -12.34 6.44 -1.66
C ALA A 151 -13.73 5.77 -1.59
N LYS A 152 -14.68 6.28 -2.37
CA LYS A 152 -16.02 5.70 -2.49
C LYS A 152 -15.99 4.26 -3.01
N ASP A 153 -15.21 3.99 -4.06
CA ASP A 153 -15.14 2.67 -4.71
C ASP A 153 -14.57 1.60 -3.77
N ILE A 154 -13.60 1.99 -2.92
CA ILE A 154 -13.01 1.08 -1.92
C ILE A 154 -13.80 1.05 -0.59
N GLY A 155 -14.88 1.81 -0.47
CA GLY A 155 -15.72 1.84 0.72
C GLY A 155 -15.12 2.59 1.92
N GLU A 156 -14.25 3.56 1.67
CA GLU A 156 -13.55 4.35 2.70
C GLU A 156 -13.96 5.83 2.63
N PRO A 157 -13.95 6.57 3.76
CA PRO A 157 -14.28 8.00 3.73
C PRO A 157 -13.20 8.85 3.05
N SER A 158 -11.95 8.36 3.03
CA SER A 158 -10.84 9.01 2.34
C SER A 158 -9.70 8.01 2.06
N VAL A 159 -9.03 8.20 0.93
CA VAL A 159 -7.74 7.56 0.62
C VAL A 159 -6.54 8.37 1.12
N LEU A 160 -6.75 9.63 1.53
CA LEU A 160 -5.66 10.47 2.03
C LEU A 160 -5.17 9.95 3.39
N ASN A 161 -3.89 10.17 3.68
CA ASN A 161 -3.26 9.73 4.93
C ASN A 161 -3.29 8.19 5.14
N ARG A 162 -3.28 7.42 4.04
CA ARG A 162 -3.15 5.95 4.05
C ARG A 162 -1.76 5.55 3.55
N ALA A 163 -0.73 6.10 4.19
CA ALA A 163 0.65 5.84 3.82
C ALA A 163 1.05 4.40 4.12
N GLY A 164 1.65 3.72 3.15
CA GLY A 164 2.27 2.42 3.35
C GLY A 164 2.10 1.44 2.19
N GLY A 165 2.82 0.33 2.28
CA GLY A 165 2.75 -0.75 1.31
C GLY A 165 1.37 -1.44 1.30
N ALA A 166 0.75 -1.63 2.46
CA ALA A 166 -0.52 -2.35 2.56
C ALA A 166 -1.71 -1.64 1.92
N PRO A 167 -1.98 -0.35 2.20
CA PRO A 167 -3.06 0.35 1.52
C PRO A 167 -2.82 0.45 0.01
N THR A 168 -1.57 0.64 -0.41
CA THR A 168 -1.17 0.65 -1.83
C THR A 168 -1.45 -0.70 -2.50
N LEU A 169 -1.02 -1.80 -1.87
CA LEU A 169 -1.29 -3.16 -2.35
C LEU A 169 -2.79 -3.42 -2.45
N ALA A 170 -3.55 -3.08 -1.40
CA ALA A 170 -4.99 -3.30 -1.33
C ALA A 170 -5.74 -2.54 -2.44
N VAL A 171 -5.40 -1.27 -2.68
CA VAL A 171 -5.97 -0.48 -3.79
C VAL A 171 -5.62 -1.07 -5.15
N GLY A 172 -4.35 -1.45 -5.36
CA GLY A 172 -3.90 -2.04 -6.61
C GLY A 172 -4.57 -3.40 -6.91
N ILE A 173 -4.64 -4.28 -5.91
CA ILE A 173 -5.35 -5.56 -6.01
C ILE A 173 -6.83 -5.31 -6.26
N ALA A 174 -7.48 -4.39 -5.54
CA ALA A 174 -8.88 -4.07 -5.75
C ALA A 174 -9.15 -3.65 -7.20
N HIS A 175 -8.30 -2.80 -7.79
CA HIS A 175 -8.41 -2.38 -9.20
C HIS A 175 -8.29 -3.52 -10.21
N VAL A 176 -7.57 -4.59 -9.87
CA VAL A 176 -7.41 -5.76 -10.73
C VAL A 176 -8.55 -6.76 -10.50
N PHE A 177 -8.81 -7.10 -9.24
CA PHE A 177 -9.66 -8.22 -8.87
C PHE A 177 -11.12 -7.93 -9.12
N HIS A 178 -11.60 -6.70 -8.96
CA HIS A 178 -12.99 -6.38 -9.32
C HIS A 178 -13.29 -6.58 -10.83
N LYS A 179 -12.26 -6.53 -11.69
CA LYS A 179 -12.39 -6.74 -13.14
C LYS A 179 -12.32 -8.22 -13.53
N VAL A 180 -11.48 -8.99 -12.83
CA VAL A 180 -11.21 -10.40 -13.15
C VAL A 180 -12.15 -11.35 -12.38
N LEU A 181 -12.51 -10.98 -11.16
CA LEU A 181 -13.37 -11.71 -10.23
C LEU A 181 -14.53 -10.79 -9.81
N PRO A 182 -15.51 -10.55 -10.69
CA PRO A 182 -16.64 -9.63 -10.43
C PRO A 182 -17.67 -10.17 -9.42
N MET A 183 -17.30 -11.20 -8.66
CA MET A 183 -18.11 -11.76 -7.57
C MET A 183 -18.20 -10.85 -6.35
N ALA A 184 -17.35 -9.82 -6.29
CA ALA A 184 -17.35 -8.82 -5.24
C ALA A 184 -16.91 -7.45 -5.79
N ASP A 185 -17.30 -6.39 -5.09
CA ASP A 185 -16.96 -5.02 -5.46
C ASP A 185 -15.53 -4.64 -5.07
N MET A 186 -15.10 -3.44 -5.47
CA MET A 186 -13.77 -2.92 -5.13
C MET A 186 -13.58 -2.79 -3.61
N GLY A 187 -14.62 -2.41 -2.87
CA GLY A 187 -14.58 -2.28 -1.42
C GLY A 187 -14.25 -3.62 -0.74
N PHE A 188 -14.92 -4.69 -1.13
CA PHE A 188 -14.63 -6.03 -0.62
C PHE A 188 -13.17 -6.41 -0.87
N TRP A 189 -12.67 -6.26 -2.11
CA TRP A 189 -11.31 -6.66 -2.47
C TRP A 189 -10.24 -5.82 -1.77
N TYR A 190 -10.52 -4.53 -1.57
CA TYR A 190 -9.65 -3.63 -0.78
C TYR A 190 -9.58 -4.07 0.69
N HIS A 191 -10.73 -4.28 1.35
CA HIS A 191 -10.76 -4.71 2.74
C HIS A 191 -10.17 -6.11 2.92
N PHE A 192 -10.39 -7.01 1.96
CA PHE A 192 -9.72 -8.31 1.92
C PHE A 192 -8.20 -8.15 1.88
N GLY A 193 -7.67 -7.27 1.02
CA GLY A 193 -6.24 -6.98 0.93
C GLY A 193 -5.64 -6.45 2.23
N ILE A 194 -6.34 -5.51 2.90
CA ILE A 194 -5.91 -4.99 4.20
C ILE A 194 -5.96 -6.05 5.30
N LEU A 195 -7.04 -6.84 5.37
CA LEU A 195 -7.18 -7.89 6.36
C LEU A 195 -6.16 -9.01 6.16
N PHE A 196 -5.83 -9.33 4.91
CA PHE A 196 -4.77 -10.28 4.58
C PHE A 196 -3.41 -9.83 5.11
N GLU A 197 -3.08 -8.55 4.96
CA GLU A 197 -1.85 -7.98 5.51
C GLU A 197 -1.87 -7.90 7.05
N ALA A 198 -2.99 -7.50 7.63
CA ALA A 198 -3.17 -7.51 9.09
C ALA A 198 -3.00 -8.92 9.68
N LEU A 199 -3.53 -9.96 9.02
CA LEU A 199 -3.36 -11.35 9.44
C LEU A 199 -1.89 -11.76 9.38
N PHE A 200 -1.15 -11.34 8.35
CA PHE A 200 0.28 -11.61 8.24
C PHE A 200 1.07 -10.95 9.39
N ILE A 201 0.79 -9.68 9.69
CA ILE A 201 1.41 -8.96 10.82
C ILE A 201 1.06 -9.62 12.16
N LEU A 202 -0.21 -9.94 12.39
CA LEU A 202 -0.64 -10.57 13.63
C LEU A 202 -0.02 -11.96 13.81
N THR A 203 0.10 -12.73 12.74
CA THR A 203 0.77 -14.04 12.77
C THR A 203 2.26 -13.88 13.05
N ALA A 204 2.92 -12.86 12.50
CA ALA A 204 4.32 -12.56 12.79
C ALA A 204 4.54 -12.11 14.24
N LEU A 205 3.63 -11.30 14.79
CA LEU A 205 3.65 -10.88 16.19
C LEU A 205 3.43 -12.07 17.13
N ASP A 206 2.42 -12.90 16.88
CA ASP A 206 2.10 -14.09 17.68
C ASP A 206 3.22 -15.15 17.61
N ALA A 207 3.87 -15.30 16.46
CA ALA A 207 5.05 -16.14 16.32
C ALA A 207 6.32 -15.54 16.96
N GLY A 208 6.33 -14.25 17.27
CA GLY A 208 7.46 -13.54 17.85
C GLY A 208 7.45 -13.45 19.38
N THR A 209 6.30 -13.63 20.02
CA THR A 209 6.09 -13.63 21.49
C THR A 209 6.02 -15.02 22.09
#